data_AF-A0A645HYB2-F1
#
_entry.id   AF-A0A645HYB2-F1
#
_cell.length_a   1.000
_cell.length_b   1.000
_cell.length_c   1.000
_cell.angle_alpha   90.00
_cell.angle_beta   90.00
_cell.angle_gamma   90.00
#
_symmetry.space_group_name_H-M   'P 1'
#
loop_
_entity.id
_entity.type
_entity.pdbx_description
1 polymer ?
#
loop_
_entity_poly.entity_id
_entity_poly.type
_entity_poly.pdbx_seq_one_letter_code
_entity_poly.pdbx_strand_id
1 'polypeptide(L)'
;MLDEYRRDGHARMDSALAEERLYEYLHESMKLDADLSKFTGEEWVYELEIKHINATDIPPRLMLEGALKTRSIFNFLTGDVRLPFRISSVNTRIEEGGSQ
;
A
#
# COMPACT_ATOMS: atom_id res chain seq x y z
N MET A 1 -23.44 -30.01 -12.39
CA MET A 1 -22.48 -29.54 -13.41
C MET A 1 -21.23 -29.11 -12.66
N LEU A 2 -20.16 -29.89 -12.83
CA LEU A 2 -18.88 -29.72 -12.13
C LEU A 2 -18.06 -28.57 -12.74
N ASP A 3 -17.51 -27.72 -11.88
CA ASP A 3 -16.14 -27.17 -11.94
C ASP A 3 -15.52 -26.86 -13.31
N GLU A 4 -16.07 -25.90 -14.06
CA GLU A 4 -15.38 -25.30 -15.22
C GLU A 4 -14.54 -24.06 -14.88
N TYR A 5 -14.46 -23.62 -13.61
CA TYR A 5 -13.58 -22.51 -13.21
C TYR A 5 -12.13 -22.93 -12.92
N ARG A 6 -11.77 -24.20 -13.16
CA ARG A 6 -10.39 -24.70 -13.13
C ARG A 6 -9.77 -24.66 -14.54
N ARG A 7 -9.46 -23.46 -15.02
CA ARG A 7 -8.52 -23.27 -16.13
C ARG A 7 -7.65 -22.04 -15.88
N ASP A 8 -6.42 -22.31 -15.48
CA ASP A 8 -5.20 -21.61 -15.87
C ASP A 8 -5.35 -20.16 -16.32
N GLY A 9 -5.07 -19.27 -15.37
CA GLY A 9 -4.82 -17.87 -15.63
C GLY A 9 -4.36 -17.25 -14.34
N HIS A 10 -3.07 -17.39 -14.02
CA HIS A 10 -2.46 -16.42 -13.11
C HIS A 10 -2.80 -15.05 -13.67
N ALA A 11 -3.75 -14.33 -13.06
CA ALA A 11 -4.03 -12.95 -13.43
C ALA A 11 -2.72 -12.21 -13.21
N ARG A 12 -2.00 -11.94 -14.31
CA ARG A 12 -0.76 -11.17 -14.28
C ARG A 12 -1.10 -9.83 -13.64
N MET A 13 -0.33 -9.46 -12.63
CA MET A 13 -0.56 -8.20 -11.96
C MET A 13 0.05 -7.13 -12.84
N ASP A 14 -0.81 -6.41 -13.58
CA ASP A 14 -0.34 -5.25 -14.33
C ASP A 14 0.30 -4.27 -13.34
N SER A 15 1.63 -4.24 -13.38
CA SER A 15 2.45 -3.56 -12.39
C SER A 15 2.28 -2.05 -12.48
N ALA A 16 2.12 -1.53 -13.70
CA ALA A 16 1.89 -0.12 -13.96
C ALA A 16 0.50 0.29 -13.47
N LEU A 17 -0.54 -0.51 -13.76
CA LEU A 17 -1.89 -0.26 -13.26
C LEU A 17 -1.95 -0.35 -11.73
N ALA A 18 -1.26 -1.32 -11.12
CA ALA A 18 -1.22 -1.46 -9.67
C ALA A 18 -0.57 -0.25 -8.98
N GLU A 19 0.51 0.28 -9.56
CA GLU A 19 1.16 1.49 -9.09
C GLU A 19 0.26 2.72 -9.25
N GLU A 20 -0.38 2.91 -10.41
CA GLU A 20 -1.34 3.99 -10.65
C GLU A 20 -2.49 3.98 -9.63
N ARG A 21 -3.11 2.82 -9.40
CA ARG A 21 -4.19 2.66 -8.43
C ARG A 21 -3.74 2.92 -6.99
N LEU A 22 -2.49 2.59 -6.67
CA LEU A 22 -1.93 2.90 -5.35
C LEU A 22 -1.83 4.42 -5.17
N TYR A 23 -1.27 5.15 -6.12
CA TYR A 23 -1.19 6.61 -6.04
C TYR A 23 -2.56 7.27 -6.01
N GLU A 24 -3.51 6.79 -6.84
CA GLU A 24 -4.90 7.24 -6.79
C GLU A 24 -5.50 7.05 -5.39
N TYR A 25 -5.32 5.88 -4.77
CA TYR A 25 -5.78 5.64 -3.40
C TYR A 25 -5.12 6.60 -2.39
N LEU A 26 -3.81 6.81 -2.48
CA LEU A 26 -3.07 7.71 -1.59
C LEU A 26 -3.59 9.16 -1.69
N HIS A 27 -3.84 9.66 -2.89
CA HIS A 27 -4.36 11.01 -3.08
C HIS A 27 -5.85 11.11 -2.75
N GLU A 28 -6.68 10.23 -3.31
CA GLU A 28 -8.13 10.38 -3.24
C GLU A 28 -8.72 9.88 -1.93
N SER A 29 -8.26 8.73 -1.43
CA SER A 29 -8.81 8.11 -0.22
C SER A 29 -8.08 8.60 1.03
N MET A 30 -6.74 8.60 1.01
CA MET A 30 -5.96 9.06 2.16
C MET A 30 -5.83 10.59 2.24
N LYS A 31 -6.22 11.32 1.19
CA LYS A 31 -6.12 12.79 1.09
C LYS A 31 -4.70 13.28 1.33
N LEU A 32 -3.74 12.62 0.69
CA LEU A 32 -2.37 13.08 0.65
C LEU A 32 -2.20 14.07 -0.51
N ASP A 33 -1.37 15.09 -0.31
CA ASP A 33 -1.00 16.02 -1.37
C ASP A 33 -0.03 15.37 -2.39
N ALA A 34 0.46 16.16 -3.34
CA ALA A 34 1.38 15.71 -4.38
C ALA A 34 2.72 15.17 -3.82
N ASP A 35 3.14 15.65 -2.64
CA ASP A 35 4.35 15.23 -1.95
C ASP A 35 4.06 14.08 -0.95
N LEU A 36 2.88 13.47 -1.05
CA LEU A 36 2.40 12.40 -0.16
C LEU A 36 2.36 12.81 1.33
N SER A 37 2.16 14.10 1.57
CA SER A 37 2.00 14.68 2.90
C SER A 37 0.53 14.76 3.30
N LYS A 38 0.29 14.42 4.57
CA LYS A 38 -0.99 14.52 5.23
C LYS A 38 -1.03 15.79 6.06
N PHE A 39 -2.06 16.60 5.82
CA PHE A 39 -2.36 17.78 6.63
C PHE A 39 -3.72 17.65 7.33
N THR A 40 -3.85 18.35 8.46
CA THR A 40 -5.12 18.61 9.13
C THR A 40 -5.27 20.13 9.24
N GLY A 41 -6.10 20.71 8.37
CA GLY A 41 -6.09 22.16 8.16
C GLY A 41 -4.75 22.60 7.56
N GLU A 42 -4.05 23.50 8.24
CA GLU A 42 -2.71 23.98 7.85
C GLU A 42 -1.57 23.21 8.55
N GLU A 43 -1.89 22.29 9.45
CA GLU A 43 -0.88 21.55 10.21
C GLU A 43 -0.44 20.27 9.50
N TRP A 44 0.87 20.13 9.29
CA TRP A 44 1.49 18.89 8.80
C TRP A 44 1.44 17.79 9.86
N VAL A 45 0.93 16.63 9.47
CA VAL A 45 0.77 15.45 10.35
C VAL A 45 1.87 14.42 10.08
N TYR A 46 2.00 14.00 8.82
CA TYR A 46 3.01 13.04 8.39
C TYR A 46 3.26 13.15 6.88
N GLU A 47 4.36 12.56 6.42
CA GLU A 47 4.76 12.41 5.02
C GLU A 47 5.10 10.94 4.76
N LEU A 48 4.62 10.39 3.65
CA LEU A 48 5.00 9.06 3.18
C LEU A 48 6.16 9.17 2.19
N GLU A 49 7.37 8.84 2.63
CA GLU A 49 8.55 8.75 1.78
C GLU A 49 8.56 7.37 1.09
N ILE A 50 7.93 7.25 -0.09
CA ILE A 50 7.96 6.02 -0.90
C ILE A 50 9.34 5.85 -1.54
N LYS A 51 10.00 4.72 -1.30
CA LYS A 51 11.32 4.38 -1.88
C LYS A 51 11.20 3.43 -3.05
N HIS A 52 10.43 2.37 -2.88
CA HIS A 52 10.23 1.35 -3.92
C HIS A 52 8.81 0.82 -3.91
N ILE A 53 8.25 0.70 -5.11
CA ILE A 53 7.03 -0.06 -5.39
C ILE A 53 7.46 -1.23 -6.26
N ASN A 54 7.27 -2.45 -5.75
CA ASN A 54 7.61 -3.68 -6.47
C ASN A 54 6.35 -4.51 -6.66
N ALA A 55 6.05 -4.81 -7.91
CA ALA A 55 4.97 -5.68 -8.30
C ALA A 55 5.55 -7.00 -8.84
N THR A 56 5.11 -8.14 -8.31
CA THR A 56 5.45 -9.46 -8.85
C THR A 56 4.20 -10.13 -9.39
N ASP A 57 4.32 -10.84 -10.51
CA ASP A 57 3.18 -11.48 -11.19
C ASP A 57 2.83 -12.86 -10.63
N ILE A 58 3.82 -13.65 -10.22
CA ILE A 58 3.63 -15.05 -9.81
C ILE A 58 4.50 -15.35 -8.58
N PRO A 59 3.92 -15.43 -7.38
CA PRO A 59 2.53 -15.05 -7.05
C PRO A 59 2.30 -13.53 -7.18
N PRO A 60 1.06 -13.09 -7.45
CA PRO A 60 0.72 -11.66 -7.49
C PRO A 60 0.99 -11.02 -6.12
N ARG A 61 1.92 -10.08 -6.06
CA ARG A 61 2.29 -9.37 -4.83
C ARG A 61 2.68 -7.94 -5.14
N LEU A 62 2.07 -7.00 -4.44
CA LEU A 62 2.51 -5.61 -4.41
C LEU A 62 3.29 -5.38 -3.11
N MET A 63 4.51 -4.89 -3.22
CA MET A 63 5.37 -4.55 -2.10
C MET A 63 5.65 -3.05 -2.14
N LEU A 64 5.37 -2.39 -1.04
CA LEU A 64 5.64 -0.98 -0.82
C LEU A 64 6.69 -0.85 0.27
N GLU A 65 7.80 -0.21 -0.07
CA GLU A 65 8.89 0.11 0.85
C GLU A 65 9.06 1.61 0.94
N GLY A 66 9.21 2.11 2.17
CA GLY A 66 9.31 3.54 2.41
C GLY A 66 9.58 3.87 3.87
N ALA A 67 9.33 5.12 4.23
CA ALA A 67 9.31 5.56 5.61
C ALA A 67 8.13 6.50 5.87
N LEU A 68 7.52 6.36 7.05
CA LEU A 68 6.59 7.35 7.57
C LEU A 68 7.42 8.40 8.33
N LYS A 69 7.48 9.60 7.78
CA LYS A 69 8.09 10.74 8.46
C LYS A 69 7.00 11.50 9.21
N THR A 70 7.16 11.69 10.50
CA THR A 70 6.18 12.36 11.35
C THR A 70 6.87 13.04 12.53
N ARG A 71 6.18 13.95 13.22
CA ARG A 71 6.72 14.51 14.47
C ARG A 71 6.86 13.42 15.52
N SER A 72 7.97 13.44 16.24
CA SER A 72 8.17 12.52 17.35
C SER A 72 7.10 12.71 18.42
N ILE A 73 6.44 11.61 18.79
CA ILE A 73 5.59 11.52 19.99
C ILE A 73 6.39 11.13 21.24
N PHE A 74 7.67 10.80 21.07
CA PHE A 74 8.54 10.39 22.16
C PHE A 74 9.22 11.60 22.77
N ASN A 75 8.97 11.86 24.05
CA ASN A 75 9.53 12.99 24.79
C ASN A 75 11.08 13.04 24.82
N PHE A 76 11.76 11.95 24.44
CA PHE A 76 13.23 11.88 24.39
C PHE A 76 13.82 12.11 22.98
N LEU A 77 12.99 12.09 21.93
CA LEU A 77 13.40 12.41 20.57
C LEU A 77 12.74 13.73 20.19
N THR A 78 13.45 14.84 20.28
CA THR A 78 12.97 16.13 19.74
C THR A 78 13.16 16.14 18.23
N GLY A 79 12.10 16.49 17.49
CA GLY A 79 12.13 16.66 16.03
C GLY A 79 11.29 15.62 15.27
N ASP A 80 11.59 15.45 13.99
CA ASP A 80 10.93 14.48 13.12
C ASP A 80 11.54 13.09 13.29
N VAL A 81 10.69 12.07 13.34
CA VAL A 81 11.07 10.65 13.30
C VAL A 81 10.76 10.08 11.93
N ARG A 82 11.61 9.16 11.48
CA ARG A 82 11.38 8.36 10.29
C ARG A 82 11.19 6.91 10.70
N LEU A 83 9.99 6.38 10.46
CA LEU A 83 9.63 5.00 10.75
C LEU A 83 9.65 4.20 9.45
N PRO A 84 10.71 3.40 9.18
CA PRO A 84 10.76 2.61 7.97
C PRO A 84 9.65 1.56 7.97
N PHE A 85 9.03 1.36 6.82
CA PHE A 85 8.03 0.33 6.64
C PHE A 85 8.31 -0.48 5.37
N ARG A 86 7.88 -1.73 5.43
CA ARG A 86 7.85 -2.66 4.30
C ARG A 86 6.54 -3.42 4.39
N ILE A 87 5.59 -3.04 3.54
CA ILE A 87 4.25 -3.63 3.51
C ILE A 87 4.14 -4.41 2.22
N SER A 88 3.63 -5.64 2.30
CA SER A 88 3.32 -6.41 1.10
C SER A 88 1.84 -6.79 1.10
N SER A 89 1.13 -6.41 0.05
CA SER A 89 -0.16 -6.99 -0.27
C SER A 89 0.10 -8.37 -0.86
N VAL A 90 -0.23 -9.41 -0.09
CA VAL A 90 -0.47 -10.73 -0.65
C VAL A 90 -1.95 -10.77 -0.99
N ASN A 91 -2.29 -11.21 -2.19
CA ASN A 91 -3.65 -11.58 -2.51
C ASN A 91 -3.94 -12.89 -1.74
N THR A 92 -4.12 -12.82 -0.41
CA THR A 92 -4.80 -13.87 0.32
C THR A 92 -6.21 -13.82 -0.20
N ARG A 93 -6.55 -14.74 -1.11
CA ARG A 93 -7.94 -15.14 -1.30
C ARG A 93 -8.55 -15.19 0.11
N ILE A 94 -9.40 -14.22 0.43
CA ILE A 94 -10.51 -14.54 1.31
C ILE A 94 -11.28 -15.50 0.42
N GLU A 95 -10.99 -16.79 0.54
CA GLU A 95 -12.02 -17.74 0.17
C GLU A 95 -13.21 -17.27 1.00
N GLU A 96 -14.26 -16.78 0.33
CA GLU A 96 -15.59 -17.17 0.76
C GLU A 96 -15.64 -18.71 0.67
N GLY A 97 -14.93 -19.36 1.59
CA GLY A 97 -14.91 -20.78 1.83
C GLY A 97 -16.07 -21.03 2.76
N GLY A 98 -17.22 -21.28 2.14
CA GLY A 98 -18.45 -21.58 2.85
C GLY A 98 -18.37 -22.80 3.77
N SER A 99 -19.28 -22.80 4.74
CA SER A 99 -19.98 -23.91 5.38
C SER A 99 -20.79 -23.27 6.51
N GLN A 100 -22.13 -23.34 6.59
CA GLN A 100 -23.12 -24.28 6.06
C GLN A 100 -24.35 -23.55 5.50
#